data_AF-A0A7S0IYY0-F1
#
_entry.id   AF-A0A7S0IYY0-F1
#
_cell.length_a   1.000
_cell.length_b   1.000
_cell.length_c   1.000
_cell.angle_alpha   90.00
_cell.angle_beta   90.00
_cell.angle_gamma   90.00
#
_symmetry.space_group_name_H-M   'P 1'
#
loop_
_entity.id
_entity.type
_entity.pdbx_description
1 polymer ?
#
loop_
_entity_poly.entity_id
_entity_poly.type
_entity_poly.pdbx_seq_one_letter_code
_entity_poly.pdbx_strand_id
1 'polypeptide(L)'
;FDVYRLPESVTWAASHWRKMARALSLFALASCAAAAASSSPEDVNHTVLMQRSMEYVKAGGGWMSRLDAAATVLLSRFQHAIGLDGAVGEIGVGHGAFFGLLAATAGGSEELFAVDVFEGGAHGASSGSSYGHSSRAANLSLFLKHVERVVGKGRAHNVSVYKMSSLELPSYRAKIPESSCRFISIDGGHLEALAFSDLRWASSSLIPGGIVALDDYANRAWPGVARALGSFFHLVDPSYSRLRPLLATDRKLFLTTASHHAQYLHVMELLADPLALIASQADTGDMKWLPPLLLQPG
;
A
#
# COMPACT_ATOMS: atom_id res chain seq x y z
N PHE A 1 -32.44 16.71 27.59
CA PHE A 1 -32.49 16.40 26.14
C PHE A 1 -31.64 15.18 25.90
N ASP A 2 -32.30 14.03 25.86
CA ASP A 2 -31.71 12.71 25.75
C ASP A 2 -31.98 12.25 24.31
N VAL A 3 -31.00 12.37 23.42
CA VAL A 3 -31.19 12.21 21.96
C VAL A 3 -30.16 11.23 21.39
N TYR A 4 -30.05 10.02 21.95
CA TYR A 4 -29.39 8.88 21.27
C TYR A 4 -29.88 7.52 21.80
N ARG A 5 -31.20 7.31 21.96
CA ARG A 5 -31.76 5.95 22.02
C ARG A 5 -32.16 5.52 20.62
N LEU A 6 -31.34 4.66 20.01
CA LEU A 6 -31.71 3.94 18.80
C LEU A 6 -32.89 2.98 19.10
N PRO A 7 -33.84 2.80 18.17
CA PRO A 7 -34.97 1.88 18.35
C PRO A 7 -34.50 0.44 18.65
N GLU A 8 -35.25 -0.31 19.46
CA GLU A 8 -34.90 -1.69 19.84
C GLU A 8 -34.68 -2.62 18.63
N SER A 9 -35.37 -2.36 17.51
CA SER A 9 -35.16 -3.07 16.24
C SER A 9 -33.76 -2.87 15.62
N VAL A 10 -33.11 -1.72 15.88
CA VAL A 10 -31.74 -1.41 15.44
C VAL A 10 -30.71 -2.06 16.36
N THR A 11 -31.02 -2.21 17.66
CA THR A 11 -30.12 -2.88 18.61
C THR A 11 -30.03 -4.39 18.38
N TRP A 12 -31.15 -5.02 17.96
CA TRP A 12 -31.16 -6.42 17.57
C TRP A 12 -30.32 -6.67 16.30
N ALA A 13 -30.47 -5.82 15.28
CA ALA A 13 -29.66 -5.86 14.07
C ALA A 13 -28.16 -5.58 14.33
N ALA A 14 -27.84 -4.62 15.21
CA ALA A 14 -26.46 -4.33 15.61
C ALA A 14 -25.81 -5.47 16.40
N SER A 15 -26.57 -6.18 17.24
CA SER A 15 -26.07 -7.34 17.98
C SER A 15 -25.87 -8.57 17.08
N HIS A 16 -26.74 -8.78 16.10
CA HIS A 16 -26.59 -9.81 15.07
C HIS A 16 -25.43 -9.48 14.12
N TRP A 17 -25.29 -8.22 13.72
CA TRP A 17 -24.13 -7.73 12.97
C TRP A 17 -22.83 -7.93 13.73
N ARG A 18 -22.76 -7.61 15.03
CA ARG A 18 -21.56 -7.86 15.85
C ARG A 18 -21.22 -9.35 15.98
N LYS A 19 -22.23 -10.22 16.05
CA LYS A 19 -22.04 -11.69 16.08
C LYS A 19 -21.61 -12.24 14.72
N MET A 20 -22.21 -11.77 13.63
CA MET A 20 -21.81 -12.12 12.26
C MET A 20 -20.42 -11.58 11.92
N ALA A 21 -20.11 -10.33 12.28
CA ALA A 21 -18.80 -9.73 12.11
C ALA A 21 -17.75 -10.47 12.94
N ARG A 22 -18.04 -10.83 14.21
CA ARG A 22 -17.15 -11.70 14.99
C ARG A 22 -16.97 -13.08 14.36
N ALA A 23 -18.02 -13.69 13.81
CA ALA A 23 -17.93 -14.99 13.15
C ALA A 23 -17.13 -14.91 11.85
N LEU A 24 -17.32 -13.86 11.05
CA LEU A 24 -16.56 -13.57 9.82
C LEU A 24 -15.11 -13.18 10.13
N SER A 25 -14.86 -12.46 11.23
CA SER A 25 -13.51 -12.10 11.70
C SER A 25 -12.79 -13.29 12.31
N LEU A 26 -13.48 -14.16 13.05
CA LEU A 26 -12.92 -15.44 13.51
C LEU A 26 -12.68 -16.38 12.34
N PHE A 27 -13.54 -16.39 11.32
CA PHE A 27 -13.34 -17.14 10.09
C PHE A 27 -12.18 -16.55 9.28
N ALA A 28 -12.04 -15.23 9.16
CA ALA A 28 -10.93 -14.58 8.47
C ALA A 28 -9.61 -14.70 9.22
N LEU A 29 -9.62 -14.66 10.56
CA LEU A 29 -8.47 -14.96 11.41
C LEU A 29 -8.10 -16.44 11.34
N ALA A 30 -9.08 -17.33 11.39
CA ALA A 30 -8.86 -18.77 11.20
C ALA A 30 -8.41 -19.08 9.78
N SER A 31 -8.86 -18.34 8.77
CA SER A 31 -8.43 -18.48 7.38
C SER A 31 -7.06 -17.85 7.15
N CYS A 32 -6.73 -16.73 7.80
CA CYS A 32 -5.36 -16.18 7.81
C CYS A 32 -4.39 -17.10 8.55
N ALA A 33 -4.83 -17.71 9.65
CA ALA A 33 -4.06 -18.69 10.41
C ALA A 33 -3.95 -20.04 9.69
N ALA A 34 -5.02 -20.50 9.02
CA ALA A 34 -5.06 -21.73 8.24
C ALA A 34 -4.31 -21.60 6.90
N ALA A 35 -4.39 -20.44 6.23
CA ALA A 35 -3.57 -20.15 5.05
C ALA A 35 -2.10 -19.89 5.43
N ALA A 36 -1.81 -19.47 6.67
CA ALA A 36 -0.44 -19.49 7.21
C ALA A 36 0.04 -20.92 7.55
N ALA A 37 -0.89 -21.90 7.66
CA ALA A 37 -0.62 -23.29 7.98
C ALA A 37 -0.77 -24.25 6.78
N SER A 38 -1.31 -23.81 5.64
CA SER A 38 -1.49 -24.64 4.45
C SER A 38 -0.16 -24.76 3.70
N SER A 39 0.24 -26.01 3.44
CA SER A 39 1.43 -26.37 2.69
C SER A 39 1.08 -26.81 1.27
N SER A 40 0.09 -26.18 0.63
CA SER A 40 -0.24 -26.52 -0.75
C SER A 40 0.84 -25.95 -1.69
N PRO A 41 1.29 -26.68 -2.73
CA PRO A 41 2.36 -26.21 -3.62
C PRO A 41 2.04 -24.95 -4.44
N GLU A 42 0.77 -24.52 -4.44
CA GLU A 42 0.29 -23.32 -5.15
C GLU A 42 0.09 -22.11 -4.22
N ASP A 43 0.12 -22.31 -2.89
CA ASP A 43 0.09 -21.21 -1.92
C ASP A 43 1.48 -20.58 -1.85
N VAL A 44 1.67 -19.47 -2.55
CA VAL A 44 2.93 -18.73 -2.49
C VAL A 44 3.14 -18.28 -1.06
N ASN A 45 4.18 -18.82 -0.40
CA ASN A 45 4.48 -18.48 0.98
C ASN A 45 4.87 -16.99 1.06
N HIS A 46 3.89 -16.14 1.39
CA HIS A 46 4.07 -14.69 1.44
C HIS A 46 5.22 -14.25 2.37
N THR A 47 5.58 -15.08 3.36
CA THR A 47 6.77 -14.85 4.20
C THR A 47 8.07 -14.97 3.41
N VAL A 48 8.18 -15.98 2.52
CA VAL A 48 9.34 -16.17 1.63
C VAL A 48 9.41 -15.02 0.61
N LEU A 49 8.28 -14.58 0.07
CA LEU A 49 8.23 -13.46 -0.87
C LEU A 49 8.59 -12.13 -0.22
N MET A 50 8.04 -11.88 0.97
CA MET A 50 8.41 -10.73 1.79
C MET A 50 9.90 -10.73 2.08
N GLN A 51 10.47 -11.89 2.44
CA GLN A 51 11.90 -12.02 2.66
C GLN A 51 12.72 -11.66 1.40
N ARG A 52 12.33 -12.14 0.21
CA ARG A 52 12.99 -11.79 -1.06
C ARG A 52 12.98 -10.29 -1.33
N SER A 53 11.84 -9.63 -1.14
CA SER A 53 11.74 -8.16 -1.31
C SER A 53 12.59 -7.43 -0.26
N MET A 54 12.61 -7.89 1.00
CA MET A 54 13.44 -7.31 2.05
C MET A 54 14.95 -7.50 1.81
N GLU A 55 15.36 -8.64 1.24
CA GLU A 55 16.75 -8.89 0.84
C GLU A 55 17.17 -7.94 -0.29
N TYR A 56 16.27 -7.66 -1.24
CA TYR A 56 16.51 -6.69 -2.30
C TYR A 56 16.69 -5.27 -1.76
N VAL A 57 15.86 -4.84 -0.80
CA VAL A 57 16.00 -3.56 -0.09
C VAL A 57 17.34 -3.48 0.64
N LYS A 58 17.73 -4.53 1.38
CA LYS A 58 19.04 -4.61 2.06
C LYS A 58 20.23 -4.50 1.09
N ALA A 59 20.07 -4.98 -0.13
CA ALA A 59 21.08 -4.88 -1.18
C ALA A 59 21.10 -3.49 -1.87
N GLY A 60 20.30 -2.52 -1.40
CA GLY A 60 20.26 -1.15 -1.93
C GLY A 60 19.25 -0.94 -3.07
N GLY A 61 18.33 -1.89 -3.30
CA GLY A 61 17.35 -1.85 -4.40
C GLY A 61 16.16 -0.91 -4.22
N GLY A 62 16.25 0.10 -3.36
CA GLY A 62 15.14 0.99 -2.98
C GLY A 62 14.87 0.96 -1.49
N TRP A 63 13.68 1.38 -1.08
CA TRP A 63 13.31 1.55 0.32
C TRP A 63 11.95 0.92 0.62
N MET A 64 11.82 0.27 1.78
CA MET A 64 10.56 -0.30 2.30
C MET A 64 10.80 -0.66 3.77
N SER A 65 9.90 -0.23 4.66
CA SER A 65 9.98 -0.61 6.07
C SER A 65 9.42 -2.02 6.30
N ARG A 66 9.86 -2.69 7.38
CA ARG A 66 9.27 -3.98 7.78
C ARG A 66 7.79 -3.86 8.15
N LEU A 67 7.42 -2.71 8.70
CA LEU A 67 6.06 -2.43 9.12
C LEU A 67 5.16 -2.22 7.90
N ASP A 68 5.62 -1.47 6.88
CA ASP A 68 4.93 -1.32 5.59
C ASP A 68 4.69 -2.68 4.94
N ALA A 69 5.72 -3.52 4.94
CA ALA A 69 5.64 -4.84 4.33
C ALA A 69 4.65 -5.76 5.06
N ALA A 70 4.73 -5.80 6.39
CA ALA A 70 3.82 -6.59 7.22
C ALA A 70 2.37 -6.11 7.08
N ALA A 71 2.14 -4.80 7.14
CA ALA A 71 0.82 -4.20 6.96
C ALA A 71 0.23 -4.57 5.60
N THR A 72 1.02 -4.45 4.52
CA THR A 72 0.59 -4.78 3.16
C THR A 72 0.17 -6.23 3.02
N VAL A 73 0.98 -7.17 3.51
CA VAL A 73 0.67 -8.61 3.45
C VAL A 73 -0.60 -8.93 4.25
N LEU A 74 -0.73 -8.39 5.47
CA LEU A 74 -1.89 -8.65 6.34
C LEU A 74 -3.18 -8.08 5.73
N LEU A 75 -3.14 -6.85 5.24
CA LEU A 75 -4.29 -6.20 4.62
C LEU A 75 -4.71 -6.91 3.32
N SER A 76 -3.75 -7.31 2.49
CA SER A 76 -4.02 -8.05 1.25
C SER A 76 -4.62 -9.44 1.52
N ARG A 77 -4.09 -10.17 2.50
CA ARG A 77 -4.68 -11.44 2.95
C ARG A 77 -6.09 -11.28 3.49
N PHE A 78 -6.33 -10.21 4.26
CA PHE A 78 -7.67 -9.93 4.75
C PHE A 78 -8.65 -9.66 3.59
N GLN A 79 -8.26 -8.89 2.57
CA GLN A 79 -9.07 -8.68 1.36
C GLN A 79 -9.49 -10.02 0.73
N HIS A 80 -8.54 -10.91 0.47
CA HIS A 80 -8.86 -12.23 -0.08
C HIS A 80 -9.73 -13.07 0.84
N ALA A 81 -9.49 -13.04 2.16
CA ALA A 81 -10.29 -13.79 3.14
C ALA A 81 -11.76 -13.35 3.18
N ILE A 82 -12.07 -12.11 2.78
CA ILE A 82 -13.44 -11.61 2.65
C ILE A 82 -13.94 -11.58 1.20
N GLY A 83 -13.23 -12.22 0.27
CA GLY A 83 -13.62 -12.36 -1.14
C GLY A 83 -13.47 -11.08 -1.96
N LEU A 84 -12.59 -10.16 -1.55
CA LEU A 84 -12.25 -8.98 -2.33
C LEU A 84 -11.06 -9.28 -3.25
N ASP A 85 -11.38 -9.49 -4.51
CA ASP A 85 -10.42 -9.60 -5.61
C ASP A 85 -10.48 -8.36 -6.51
N GLY A 86 -9.37 -8.01 -7.14
CA GLY A 86 -9.27 -6.89 -8.05
C GLY A 86 -7.82 -6.63 -8.49
N ALA A 87 -7.65 -5.71 -9.43
CA ALA A 87 -6.32 -5.32 -9.87
C ALA A 87 -5.47 -4.77 -8.71
N VAL A 88 -4.17 -5.02 -8.77
CA VAL A 88 -3.17 -4.60 -7.79
C VAL A 88 -2.07 -3.83 -8.51
N GLY A 89 -1.69 -2.66 -8.01
CA GLY A 89 -0.65 -1.89 -8.68
C GLY A 89 -0.03 -0.77 -7.88
N GLU A 90 1.01 -0.19 -8.47
CA GLU A 90 1.78 0.90 -7.87
C GLU A 90 2.04 2.02 -8.87
N ILE A 91 1.89 3.26 -8.38
CA ILE A 91 2.30 4.49 -9.05
C ILE A 91 3.62 4.93 -8.45
N GLY A 92 4.67 5.01 -9.28
CA GLY A 92 6.05 5.22 -8.84
C GLY A 92 6.66 3.91 -8.34
N VAL A 93 7.16 3.06 -9.25
CA VAL A 93 7.71 1.75 -8.88
C VAL A 93 9.23 1.78 -8.69
N GLY A 94 9.94 2.76 -9.26
CA GLY A 94 11.40 2.82 -9.24
C GLY A 94 12.03 1.52 -9.72
N HIS A 95 12.78 0.84 -8.85
CA HIS A 95 13.38 -0.48 -9.13
C HIS A 95 12.54 -1.66 -8.61
N GLY A 96 11.33 -1.39 -8.13
CA GLY A 96 10.30 -2.37 -7.83
C GLY A 96 10.36 -2.96 -6.43
N ALA A 97 11.00 -2.31 -5.46
CA ALA A 97 11.12 -2.82 -4.09
C ALA A 97 9.74 -3.10 -3.48
N PHE A 98 8.88 -2.09 -3.41
CA PHE A 98 7.53 -2.23 -2.88
C PHE A 98 6.59 -2.94 -3.86
N PHE A 99 6.59 -2.57 -5.16
CA PHE A 99 5.81 -3.29 -6.18
C PHE A 99 6.03 -4.80 -6.16
N GLY A 100 7.28 -5.26 -6.01
CA GLY A 100 7.61 -6.68 -5.94
C GLY A 100 6.87 -7.38 -4.80
N LEU A 101 6.87 -6.79 -3.60
CA LEU A 101 6.08 -7.29 -2.47
C LEU A 101 4.58 -7.28 -2.79
N LEU A 102 4.08 -6.14 -3.26
CA LEU A 102 2.66 -5.92 -3.53
C LEU A 102 2.14 -6.95 -4.57
N ALA A 103 2.87 -7.14 -5.67
CA ALA A 103 2.60 -8.12 -6.70
C ALA A 103 2.61 -9.57 -6.17
N ALA A 104 3.46 -9.85 -5.18
CA ALA A 104 3.52 -11.15 -4.50
C ALA A 104 2.30 -11.43 -3.61
N THR A 105 1.50 -10.40 -3.28
CA THR A 105 0.23 -10.56 -2.56
C THR A 105 -0.98 -10.70 -3.48
N ALA A 106 -0.80 -10.58 -4.80
CA ALA A 106 -1.89 -10.72 -5.75
C ALA A 106 -2.21 -12.19 -6.04
N GLY A 107 -3.50 -12.53 -6.10
CA GLY A 107 -4.00 -13.81 -6.56
C GLY A 107 -3.64 -14.06 -8.03
N GLY A 108 -3.60 -15.32 -8.45
CA GLY A 108 -3.11 -15.72 -9.77
C GLY A 108 -3.85 -15.09 -10.95
N SER A 109 -5.15 -14.82 -10.79
CA SER A 109 -6.02 -14.19 -11.80
C SER A 109 -6.06 -12.67 -11.73
N GLU A 110 -5.52 -12.06 -10.67
CA GLU A 110 -5.59 -10.62 -10.49
C GLU A 110 -4.62 -9.92 -11.44
N GLU A 111 -5.03 -8.78 -11.99
CA GLU A 111 -4.17 -7.99 -12.87
C GLU A 111 -3.13 -7.23 -12.05
N LEU A 112 -1.90 -7.15 -12.58
CA LEU A 112 -0.80 -6.40 -12.00
C LEU A 112 -0.47 -5.21 -12.88
N PHE A 113 -0.35 -4.02 -12.29
CA PHE A 113 0.09 -2.84 -13.04
C PHE A 113 1.16 -2.01 -12.31
N ALA A 114 2.10 -1.49 -13.08
CA ALA A 114 3.19 -0.64 -12.61
C ALA A 114 3.24 0.63 -13.47
N VAL A 115 3.24 1.80 -12.84
CA VAL A 115 3.28 3.11 -13.52
C VAL A 115 4.54 3.85 -13.10
N ASP A 116 5.41 4.19 -14.05
CA ASP A 116 6.63 4.97 -13.76
C ASP A 116 7.21 5.58 -15.04
N VAL A 117 7.89 6.71 -14.94
CA VAL A 117 8.62 7.32 -16.07
C VAL A 117 9.95 6.60 -16.35
N PHE A 118 10.47 5.88 -15.35
CA PHE A 118 11.75 5.19 -15.27
C PHE A 118 12.98 6.05 -15.54
N GLU A 119 12.86 7.37 -15.65
CA GLU A 119 14.01 8.27 -15.90
C GLU A 119 14.99 8.25 -14.73
N GLY A 120 16.31 8.22 -14.99
CA GLY A 120 17.31 8.29 -13.93
C GLY A 120 17.80 9.71 -13.71
N GLY A 121 17.69 10.15 -12.45
CA GLY A 121 18.21 11.41 -11.93
C GLY A 121 17.40 12.65 -12.33
N ALA A 122 16.51 13.10 -11.42
CA ALA A 122 16.24 14.51 -11.05
C ALA A 122 14.82 14.77 -10.48
N HIS A 123 14.12 13.79 -9.90
CA HIS A 123 12.97 14.08 -9.03
C HIS A 123 13.20 13.48 -7.64
N GLY A 124 14.07 14.16 -6.89
CA GLY A 124 14.45 13.83 -5.53
C GLY A 124 15.72 14.59 -5.13
N ALA A 125 15.72 15.92 -5.23
CA ALA A 125 16.85 16.78 -4.84
C ALA A 125 17.09 16.83 -3.31
N SER A 126 16.84 15.74 -2.59
CA SER A 126 16.96 15.71 -1.12
C SER A 126 17.33 14.36 -0.52
N SER A 127 17.95 13.45 -1.28
CA SER A 127 18.66 12.32 -0.66
C SER A 127 19.96 12.02 -1.38
N GLY A 128 21.08 12.36 -0.74
CA GLY A 128 22.46 12.11 -1.17
C GLY A 128 22.87 10.63 -1.23
N SER A 129 21.95 9.73 -1.60
CA SER A 129 22.32 8.41 -2.11
C SER A 129 22.57 8.53 -3.61
N SER A 130 23.71 8.03 -4.06
CA SER A 130 24.18 7.98 -5.45
C SER A 130 23.24 7.21 -6.40
N TYR A 131 22.01 7.65 -6.60
CA TYR A 131 21.21 7.35 -7.80
C TYR A 131 21.85 8.11 -8.97
N GLY A 132 23.05 7.65 -9.33
CA GLY A 132 23.81 8.16 -10.46
C GLY A 132 23.00 8.02 -11.75
N HIS A 133 23.34 8.86 -12.72
CA HIS A 133 22.87 8.96 -14.10
C HIS A 133 22.45 7.64 -14.79
N SER A 134 21.40 6.97 -14.31
CA SER A 134 20.90 5.72 -14.87
C SER A 134 19.97 6.04 -16.03
N SER A 135 20.10 5.32 -17.14
CA SER A 135 19.20 5.52 -18.25
C SER A 135 17.81 4.96 -17.92
N ARG A 136 16.78 5.45 -18.61
CA ARG A 136 15.43 4.88 -18.54
C ARG A 136 15.41 3.36 -18.73
N ALA A 137 16.19 2.89 -19.70
CA ALA A 137 16.30 1.46 -19.99
C ALA A 137 16.96 0.68 -18.84
N ALA A 138 17.93 1.27 -18.14
CA ALA A 138 18.59 0.64 -17.00
C ALA A 138 17.63 0.48 -15.81
N ASN A 139 16.90 1.52 -15.43
CA ASN A 139 15.92 1.46 -14.33
C ASN A 139 14.81 0.46 -14.63
N LEU A 140 14.25 0.48 -15.84
CA LEU A 140 13.26 -0.50 -16.28
C LEU A 140 13.82 -1.93 -16.23
N SER A 141 15.07 -2.15 -16.65
CA SER A 141 15.70 -3.46 -16.58
C SER A 141 15.88 -3.95 -15.14
N LEU A 142 16.25 -3.06 -14.21
CA LEU A 142 16.35 -3.38 -12.79
C LEU A 142 14.99 -3.76 -12.21
N PHE A 143 13.96 -2.96 -12.49
CA PHE A 143 12.57 -3.26 -12.11
C PHE A 143 12.13 -4.64 -12.59
N LEU A 144 12.23 -4.92 -13.89
CA LEU A 144 11.79 -6.20 -14.46
C LEU A 144 12.54 -7.40 -13.86
N LYS A 145 13.86 -7.28 -13.67
CA LYS A 145 14.69 -8.32 -13.03
C LYS A 145 14.30 -8.56 -11.58
N HIS A 146 13.98 -7.50 -10.83
CA HIS A 146 13.56 -7.64 -9.45
C HIS A 146 12.19 -8.30 -9.36
N VAL A 147 11.22 -7.87 -10.15
CA VAL A 147 9.88 -8.47 -10.20
C VAL A 147 9.95 -9.94 -10.57
N GLU A 148 10.71 -10.31 -11.60
CA GLU A 148 10.95 -11.71 -11.97
C GLU A 148 11.55 -12.53 -10.84
N ARG A 149 12.48 -11.96 -10.05
CA ARG A 149 13.07 -12.64 -8.89
C ARG A 149 12.05 -12.88 -7.78
N VAL A 150 11.14 -11.96 -7.54
CA VAL A 150 10.15 -12.06 -6.45
C VAL A 150 9.02 -13.01 -6.85
N VAL A 151 8.31 -12.71 -7.94
CA VAL A 151 7.07 -13.41 -8.32
C VAL A 151 7.26 -14.49 -9.39
N GLY A 152 8.49 -14.66 -9.89
CA GLY A 152 8.80 -15.62 -10.96
C GLY A 152 8.47 -15.09 -12.35
N LYS A 153 9.16 -15.64 -13.36
CA LYS A 153 9.04 -15.24 -14.78
C LYS A 153 7.61 -15.35 -15.32
N GLY A 154 6.88 -16.38 -14.89
CA GLY A 154 5.48 -16.61 -15.25
C GLY A 154 4.53 -15.51 -14.75
N ARG A 155 4.76 -14.94 -13.57
CA ARG A 155 3.92 -13.85 -13.09
C ARG A 155 4.41 -12.49 -13.59
N ALA A 156 5.73 -12.32 -13.67
CA ALA A 156 6.35 -11.07 -14.12
C ALA A 156 5.98 -10.68 -15.56
N HIS A 157 5.78 -11.64 -16.47
CA HIS A 157 5.37 -11.32 -17.84
C HIS A 157 3.93 -10.79 -17.95
N ASN A 158 3.09 -11.03 -16.94
CA ASN A 158 1.70 -10.57 -16.88
C ASN A 158 1.56 -9.21 -16.20
N VAL A 159 2.66 -8.54 -15.88
CA VAL A 159 2.64 -7.18 -15.33
C VAL A 159 2.45 -6.18 -16.46
N SER A 160 1.38 -5.39 -16.39
CA SER A 160 1.15 -4.24 -17.27
C SER A 160 2.04 -3.07 -16.82
N VAL A 161 3.12 -2.83 -17.55
CA VAL A 161 4.06 -1.73 -17.27
C VAL A 161 3.75 -0.50 -18.12
N TYR A 162 3.33 0.58 -17.47
CA TYR A 162 3.04 1.87 -18.08
C TYR A 162 4.20 2.84 -17.87
N LYS A 163 4.99 3.03 -18.93
CA LYS A 163 6.19 3.89 -18.94
C LYS A 163 5.81 5.35 -19.20
N MET A 164 5.18 6.00 -18.24
CA MET A 164 4.52 7.31 -18.43
C MET A 164 4.42 8.11 -17.12
N SER A 165 4.05 9.38 -17.23
CA SER A 165 3.66 10.17 -16.05
C SER A 165 2.33 9.68 -15.50
N SER A 166 2.16 9.68 -14.18
CA SER A 166 0.89 9.33 -13.55
C SER A 166 -0.24 10.31 -13.92
N LEU A 167 0.11 11.53 -14.34
CA LEU A 167 -0.85 12.51 -14.88
C LEU A 167 -1.58 12.02 -16.14
N GLU A 168 -1.04 11.02 -16.83
CA GLU A 168 -1.63 10.45 -18.03
C GLU A 168 -2.63 9.32 -17.73
N LEU A 169 -2.69 8.83 -16.48
CA LEU A 169 -3.57 7.73 -16.06
C LEU A 169 -5.07 7.91 -16.38
N PRO A 170 -5.66 9.12 -16.37
CA PRO A 170 -7.05 9.30 -16.81
C PRO A 170 -7.32 8.80 -18.23
N SER A 171 -6.32 8.88 -19.13
CA SER A 171 -6.43 8.40 -20.52
C SER A 171 -6.36 6.88 -20.65
N TYR A 172 -6.05 6.17 -19.56
CA TYR A 172 -5.85 4.71 -19.54
C TYR A 172 -7.02 3.94 -18.90
N ARG A 173 -8.18 4.60 -18.71
CA ARG A 173 -9.39 3.97 -18.12
C ARG A 173 -9.92 2.75 -18.87
N ALA A 174 -9.66 2.65 -20.17
CA ALA A 174 -10.00 1.45 -20.94
C ALA A 174 -9.17 0.21 -20.53
N LYS A 175 -7.98 0.42 -19.94
CA LYS A 175 -7.07 -0.64 -19.49
C LYS A 175 -7.14 -0.84 -17.98
N ILE A 176 -7.35 0.23 -17.22
CA ILE A 176 -7.58 0.17 -15.77
C ILE A 176 -8.93 0.86 -15.48
N PRO A 177 -10.03 0.09 -15.54
CA PRO A 177 -11.36 0.64 -15.33
C PRO A 177 -11.53 1.28 -13.95
N GLU A 178 -12.50 2.18 -13.81
CA GLU A 178 -12.94 2.62 -12.49
C GLU A 178 -13.47 1.45 -11.68
N SER A 179 -13.32 1.52 -10.36
CA SER A 179 -13.80 0.48 -9.43
C SER A 179 -13.36 -0.95 -9.84
N SER A 180 -12.09 -1.12 -10.18
CA SER A 180 -11.49 -2.40 -10.61
C SER A 180 -10.32 -2.86 -9.73
N CYS A 181 -9.74 -1.95 -8.95
CA CYS A 181 -8.53 -2.20 -8.19
C CYS A 181 -8.86 -2.48 -6.72
N ARG A 182 -8.24 -3.49 -6.12
CA ARG A 182 -8.35 -3.72 -4.68
C ARG A 182 -7.18 -3.13 -3.88
N PHE A 183 -6.02 -2.94 -4.49
CA PHE A 183 -4.85 -2.44 -3.77
C PHE A 183 -3.98 -1.55 -4.68
N ILE A 184 -3.82 -0.28 -4.31
CA ILE A 184 -2.99 0.68 -5.04
C ILE A 184 -1.97 1.29 -4.09
N SER A 185 -0.68 1.20 -4.42
CA SER A 185 0.38 1.97 -3.78
C SER A 185 0.61 3.28 -4.54
N ILE A 186 0.81 4.38 -3.82
CA ILE A 186 1.19 5.68 -4.37
C ILE A 186 2.54 6.08 -3.77
N ASP A 187 3.58 6.03 -4.59
CA ASP A 187 4.97 6.40 -4.29
C ASP A 187 5.57 7.16 -5.50
N GLY A 188 4.74 8.01 -6.12
CA GLY A 188 5.06 8.75 -7.32
C GLY A 188 5.70 10.11 -7.02
N GLY A 189 5.13 11.17 -7.58
CA GLY A 189 5.66 12.52 -7.40
C GLY A 189 5.33 13.11 -6.02
N HIS A 190 6.34 13.62 -5.31
CA HIS A 190 6.18 14.21 -3.97
C HIS A 190 5.67 15.67 -3.95
N LEU A 191 5.42 16.27 -5.12
CA LEU A 191 4.75 17.58 -5.22
C LEU A 191 3.26 17.41 -4.92
N GLU A 192 2.67 18.38 -4.23
CA GLU A 192 1.26 18.33 -3.84
C GLU A 192 0.32 18.07 -5.03
N ALA A 193 0.52 18.77 -6.15
CA ALA A 193 -0.35 18.61 -7.31
C ALA A 193 -0.27 17.19 -7.92
N LEU A 194 0.90 16.55 -7.85
CA LEU A 194 1.12 15.19 -8.35
C LEU A 194 0.44 14.17 -7.42
N ALA A 195 0.80 14.20 -6.13
CA ALA A 195 0.21 13.33 -5.11
C ALA A 195 -1.32 13.47 -5.00
N PHE A 196 -1.85 14.69 -5.15
CA PHE A 196 -3.30 14.93 -5.16
C PHE A 196 -3.98 14.29 -6.39
N SER A 197 -3.36 14.39 -7.56
CA SER A 197 -3.84 13.76 -8.79
C SER A 197 -3.85 12.23 -8.67
N ASP A 198 -2.78 11.67 -8.14
CA ASP A 198 -2.64 10.22 -7.88
C ASP A 198 -3.69 9.73 -6.88
N LEU A 199 -3.88 10.45 -5.76
CA LEU A 199 -4.92 10.13 -4.77
C LEU A 199 -6.33 10.15 -5.38
N ARG A 200 -6.64 11.16 -6.20
CA ARG A 200 -7.94 11.27 -6.89
C ARG A 200 -8.16 10.11 -7.87
N TRP A 201 -7.14 9.80 -8.66
CA TRP A 201 -7.22 8.69 -9.61
C TRP A 201 -7.37 7.36 -8.87
N ALA A 202 -6.54 7.09 -7.86
CA ALA A 202 -6.57 5.85 -7.10
C ALA A 202 -7.92 5.68 -6.38
N SER A 203 -8.44 6.74 -5.74
CA SER A 203 -9.75 6.70 -5.06
C SER A 203 -10.92 6.34 -5.97
N SER A 204 -10.86 6.66 -7.27
CA SER A 204 -11.90 6.31 -8.24
C SER A 204 -11.66 4.94 -8.89
N SER A 205 -10.42 4.46 -8.88
CA SER A 205 -10.06 3.11 -9.33
C SER A 205 -10.42 2.01 -8.34
N LEU A 206 -10.60 2.32 -7.05
CA LEU A 206 -10.86 1.30 -6.02
C LEU A 206 -12.26 0.68 -6.11
N ILE A 207 -12.32 -0.65 -5.98
CA ILE A 207 -13.55 -1.37 -5.60
C ILE A 207 -14.00 -0.98 -4.18
N PRO A 208 -15.27 -1.22 -3.79
CA PRO A 208 -15.65 -1.23 -2.39
C PRO A 208 -14.76 -2.18 -1.58
N GLY A 209 -14.13 -1.68 -0.53
CA GLY A 209 -13.17 -2.40 0.30
C GLY A 209 -11.72 -2.35 -0.19
N GLY A 210 -11.47 -1.67 -1.32
CA GLY A 210 -10.11 -1.44 -1.82
C GLY A 210 -9.26 -0.59 -0.85
N ILE A 211 -7.94 -0.64 -1.07
CA ILE A 211 -6.93 0.04 -0.25
C ILE A 211 -6.05 0.92 -1.13
N VAL A 212 -5.76 2.11 -0.63
CA VAL A 212 -4.65 2.96 -1.08
C VAL A 212 -3.58 2.99 -0.01
N ALA A 213 -2.33 2.72 -0.36
CA ALA A 213 -1.16 2.93 0.49
C ALA A 213 -0.40 4.15 -0.02
N LEU A 214 -0.53 5.28 0.68
CA LEU A 214 0.12 6.54 0.32
C LEU A 214 1.49 6.62 1.00
N ASP A 215 2.58 6.59 0.23
CA ASP A 215 3.93 6.76 0.78
C ASP A 215 4.17 8.18 1.25
N ASP A 216 5.10 8.32 2.17
CA ASP A 216 5.70 9.60 2.58
C ASP A 216 4.77 10.69 3.10
N TYR A 217 3.55 10.32 3.49
CA TYR A 217 2.60 11.29 4.05
C TYR A 217 3.16 11.99 5.31
N ALA A 218 4.08 11.36 6.04
CA ALA A 218 4.75 11.89 7.23
C ALA A 218 6.21 12.31 6.98
N ASN A 219 6.71 12.21 5.74
CA ASN A 219 8.11 12.48 5.44
C ASN A 219 8.38 13.98 5.39
N ARG A 220 9.25 14.46 6.30
CA ARG A 220 9.58 15.88 6.44
C ARG A 220 10.26 16.48 5.21
N ALA A 221 10.95 15.66 4.42
CA ALA A 221 11.58 16.11 3.18
C ALA A 221 10.54 16.36 2.07
N TRP A 222 9.35 15.77 2.19
CA TRP A 222 8.32 15.69 1.14
C TRP A 222 6.96 16.20 1.63
N PRO A 223 6.87 17.44 2.15
CA PRO A 223 5.65 17.97 2.76
C PRO A 223 4.48 18.13 1.76
N GLY A 224 4.76 18.10 0.46
CA GLY A 224 3.74 18.14 -0.59
C GLY A 224 2.76 16.98 -0.52
N VAL A 225 3.19 15.80 -0.04
CA VAL A 225 2.31 14.63 0.09
C VAL A 225 1.31 14.82 1.23
N ALA A 226 1.76 15.31 2.38
CA ALA A 226 0.89 15.65 3.51
C ALA A 226 -0.14 16.73 3.12
N ARG A 227 0.32 17.76 2.37
CA ARG A 227 -0.57 18.79 1.81
C ARG A 227 -1.61 18.18 0.89
N ALA A 228 -1.21 17.30 -0.02
CA ALA A 228 -2.11 16.64 -0.96
C ALA A 228 -3.19 15.82 -0.24
N LEU A 229 -2.83 15.10 0.81
CA LEU A 229 -3.79 14.37 1.64
C LEU A 229 -4.81 15.31 2.30
N GLY A 230 -4.35 16.41 2.90
CA GLY A 230 -5.22 17.42 3.49
C GLY A 230 -6.15 18.07 2.46
N SER A 231 -5.59 18.47 1.31
CA SER A 231 -6.33 19.00 0.16
C SER A 231 -7.34 17.97 -0.36
N PHE A 232 -7.00 16.69 -0.41
CA PHE A 232 -7.90 15.61 -0.84
C PHE A 232 -9.12 15.50 0.08
N PHE A 233 -8.94 15.52 1.40
CA PHE A 233 -10.09 15.45 2.32
C PHE A 233 -10.89 16.75 2.42
N HIS A 234 -10.29 17.90 2.10
CA HIS A 234 -10.95 19.20 2.18
C HIS A 234 -11.67 19.61 0.89
N LEU A 235 -11.08 19.30 -0.27
CA LEU A 235 -11.55 19.75 -1.59
C LEU A 235 -12.43 18.73 -2.31
N VAL A 236 -12.41 17.46 -1.87
CA VAL A 236 -13.36 16.46 -2.37
C VAL A 236 -14.71 16.71 -1.69
N ASP A 237 -15.76 16.88 -2.49
CA ASP A 237 -17.15 16.99 -2.01
C ASP A 237 -17.40 15.96 -0.89
N PRO A 238 -18.03 16.33 0.23
CA PRO A 238 -18.35 15.39 1.31
C PRO A 238 -19.10 14.15 0.83
N SER A 239 -19.89 14.26 -0.25
CA SER A 239 -20.58 13.14 -0.93
C SER A 239 -19.65 12.18 -1.67
N TYR A 240 -18.41 12.61 -1.97
CA TYR A 240 -17.31 11.85 -2.56
C TYR A 240 -16.21 11.47 -1.56
N SER A 241 -16.40 11.68 -0.24
CA SER A 241 -15.44 11.24 0.80
C SER A 241 -15.39 9.71 0.94
N ARG A 242 -14.91 9.05 -0.11
CA ARG A 242 -14.88 7.59 -0.26
C ARG A 242 -13.82 6.97 0.63
N LEU A 243 -12.67 7.61 0.81
CA LEU A 243 -11.55 7.05 1.58
C LEU A 243 -11.64 7.41 3.06
N ARG A 244 -11.15 6.50 3.90
CA ARG A 244 -10.99 6.64 5.35
C ARG A 244 -9.61 6.14 5.74
N PRO A 245 -8.83 6.90 6.54
CA PRO A 245 -7.57 6.43 7.09
C PRO A 245 -7.75 5.16 7.91
N LEU A 246 -6.90 4.17 7.72
CA LEU A 246 -6.97 2.87 8.38
C LEU A 246 -5.77 2.61 9.30
N LEU A 247 -4.56 2.71 8.75
CA LEU A 247 -3.32 2.39 9.45
C LEU A 247 -2.24 3.36 8.99
N ALA A 248 -1.54 3.95 9.95
CA ALA A 248 -0.34 4.72 9.72
C ALA A 248 0.88 3.89 10.14
N THR A 249 1.86 3.79 9.26
CA THR A 249 3.19 3.26 9.56
C THR A 249 4.18 4.42 9.64
N ASP A 250 5.47 4.10 9.67
CA ASP A 250 6.55 5.08 9.66
C ASP A 250 6.55 5.96 8.40
N ARG A 251 6.14 5.42 7.25
CA ARG A 251 6.06 6.19 5.99
C ARG A 251 4.76 6.08 5.23
N LYS A 252 4.04 4.97 5.30
CA LYS A 252 2.79 4.80 4.56
C LYS A 252 1.56 5.11 5.42
N LEU A 253 0.61 5.80 4.79
CA LEU A 253 -0.77 5.87 5.27
C LEU A 253 -1.63 4.95 4.42
N PHE A 254 -2.17 3.91 5.03
CA PHE A 254 -3.15 3.03 4.42
C PHE A 254 -4.54 3.64 4.60
N LEU A 255 -5.28 3.76 3.51
CA LEU A 255 -6.66 4.22 3.47
C LEU A 255 -7.53 3.16 2.81
N THR A 256 -8.77 3.02 3.26
CA THR A 256 -9.75 2.14 2.61
C THR A 256 -11.05 2.88 2.33
N THR A 257 -11.92 2.30 1.52
CA THR A 257 -13.25 2.87 1.28
C THR A 257 -14.13 2.84 2.54
N ALA A 258 -15.03 3.82 2.67
CA ALA A 258 -15.93 3.95 3.82
C ALA A 258 -16.80 2.71 4.07
N SER A 259 -17.12 1.92 3.03
CA SER A 259 -17.97 0.73 3.15
C SER A 259 -17.36 -0.40 3.97
N HIS A 260 -16.03 -0.49 4.04
CA HIS A 260 -15.32 -1.57 4.76
C HIS A 260 -14.47 -1.06 5.92
N HIS A 261 -14.41 0.26 6.13
CA HIS A 261 -13.55 0.88 7.14
C HIS A 261 -13.72 0.27 8.54
N ALA A 262 -14.96 0.07 8.99
CA ALA A 262 -15.24 -0.53 10.30
C ALA A 262 -14.77 -2.01 10.39
N GLN A 263 -14.86 -2.78 9.31
CA GLN A 263 -14.39 -4.16 9.28
C GLN A 263 -12.86 -4.22 9.36
N TYR A 264 -12.18 -3.37 8.60
CA TYR A 264 -10.73 -3.25 8.66
C TYR A 264 -10.23 -2.80 10.03
N LEU A 265 -10.86 -1.77 10.64
CA LEU A 265 -10.48 -1.31 11.98
C LEU A 265 -10.57 -2.43 13.01
N HIS A 266 -11.64 -3.22 12.97
CA HIS A 266 -11.79 -4.35 13.89
C HIS A 266 -10.67 -5.39 13.75
N VAL A 267 -10.23 -5.66 12.52
CA VAL A 267 -9.09 -6.57 12.28
C VAL A 267 -7.78 -5.93 12.74
N MET A 268 -7.58 -4.63 12.49
CA MET A 268 -6.38 -3.93 12.96
C MET A 268 -6.28 -3.89 14.49
N GLU A 269 -7.40 -3.75 15.22
CA GLU A 269 -7.44 -3.84 16.68
C GLU A 269 -6.93 -5.20 17.18
N LEU A 270 -7.31 -6.29 16.51
CA LEU A 270 -6.87 -7.65 16.85
C LEU A 270 -5.41 -7.91 16.50
N LEU A 271 -4.87 -7.16 15.53
CA LEU A 271 -3.48 -7.26 15.06
C LEU A 271 -2.57 -6.20 15.67
N ALA A 272 -3.07 -5.35 16.57
CA ALA A 272 -2.34 -4.23 17.15
C ALA A 272 -1.08 -4.68 17.90
N ASP A 273 -1.18 -5.71 18.75
CA ASP A 273 -0.03 -6.20 19.52
C ASP A 273 1.05 -6.84 18.63
N PRO A 274 0.73 -7.73 17.67
CA PRO A 274 1.72 -8.20 16.68
C PRO A 274 2.36 -7.08 15.85
N LEU A 275 1.57 -6.11 15.39
CA LEU A 275 2.10 -4.98 14.61
C LEU A 275 3.00 -4.08 15.47
N ALA A 276 2.64 -3.84 16.72
CA ALA A 276 3.46 -3.09 17.67
C ALA A 276 4.77 -3.82 17.98
N LEU A 277 4.75 -5.16 18.09
CA LEU A 277 5.96 -5.96 18.24
C LEU A 277 6.87 -5.83 17.01
N ILE A 278 6.32 -5.94 15.80
CA ILE A 278 7.07 -5.73 14.55
C ILE A 278 7.63 -4.31 14.48
N ALA A 279 6.85 -3.29 14.85
CA ALA A 279 7.28 -1.91 14.89
C ALA A 279 8.40 -1.68 15.91
N SER A 280 8.36 -2.36 17.07
CA SER A 280 9.39 -2.26 18.12
C SER A 280 10.71 -2.95 17.73
N GLN A 281 10.66 -3.93 16.83
CA GLN A 281 11.81 -4.64 16.27
C GLN A 281 12.25 -4.07 14.91
N ALA A 282 11.40 -3.27 14.29
CA ALA A 282 11.73 -2.53 13.10
C ALA A 282 12.75 -1.48 13.52
N ASP A 283 13.93 -1.62 12.94
CA ASP A 283 15.00 -0.63 12.94
C ASP A 283 14.38 0.76 12.84
N THR A 284 14.72 1.65 13.77
CA THR A 284 14.06 2.95 13.99
C THR A 284 14.13 3.90 12.79
N GLY A 285 14.59 3.45 11.62
CA GLY A 285 14.72 4.26 10.41
C GLY A 285 15.56 5.52 10.62
N ASP A 286 16.23 5.64 11.77
CA ASP A 286 16.49 6.94 12.36
C ASP A 286 17.91 7.41 12.06
N MET A 287 17.91 8.54 11.36
CA MET A 287 18.76 9.69 11.66
C MET A 287 20.22 9.71 11.18
N LYS A 288 20.53 9.17 9.99
CA LYS A 288 21.76 9.57 9.29
C LYS A 288 21.72 10.97 8.62
N TRP A 289 20.67 11.75 8.84
CA TRP A 289 20.47 13.08 8.22
C TRP A 289 20.59 14.28 9.15
N LEU A 290 21.07 14.12 10.40
CA LEU A 290 21.65 15.25 11.11
C LEU A 290 23.13 15.35 10.72
N PRO A 291 23.58 16.44 10.07
CA PRO A 291 25.01 16.64 9.88
C PRO A 291 25.71 16.62 11.26
N PRO A 292 26.93 16.08 11.38
CA PRO A 292 27.67 15.99 12.64
C PRO A 292 27.95 17.33 13.34
N LEU A 293 27.51 18.46 12.78
CA LEU A 293 27.76 19.80 13.31
C LEU A 293 26.86 20.21 14.50
N LEU A 294 25.84 19.43 14.85
CA LEU A 294 24.90 19.80 15.92
C LEU A 294 25.02 18.96 17.21
N LEU A 295 26.05 18.11 17.31
CA LEU A 295 26.31 17.31 18.51
C LEU A 295 27.78 17.40 18.94
N GLN A 296 28.31 18.61 19.07
CA GLN A 296 29.50 18.85 19.89
C GLN A 296 29.08 19.64 21.13
N PRO A 297 29.30 19.12 22.35
CA PRO A 297 29.40 20.00 23.51
C PRO A 297 30.68 20.83 23.34
N GLY A 298 30.63 22.10 23.77
CA GLY A 298 31.81 22.97 23.80
C GLY A 298 32.95 22.41 24.64
#